data_AF-A0A7R9L837-F1
#
_entry.id   AF-A0A7R9L837-F1
#
_cell.length_a   1.000
_cell.length_b   1.000
_cell.length_c   1.000
_cell.angle_alpha   90.00
_cell.angle_beta   90.00
_cell.angle_gamma   90.00
#
_symmetry.space_group_name_H-M   'P 1'
#
loop_
_entity.id
_entity.type
_entity.pdbx_description
1 polymer ?
#
loop_
_entity_poly.entity_id
_entity_poly.type
_entity_poly.pdbx_seq_one_letter_code
_entity_poly.pdbx_strand_id
1 'polypeptide(L)'
;MRDVMLKSGYSTRNHKYWRSRGVKGPKPWPLIGNLYQVFLKPRCVYGLHNYKTYGKIYGYFDGNKPVLSVAEPELIRDILVKDFHKFVDRVGISLGHPIFERSLL
;
A
#
# COMPACT_ATOMS: atom_id res chain seq x y z
N MET A 1 27.35 1.87 8.99
CA MET A 1 26.98 0.78 8.06
C MET A 1 26.07 -0.29 8.69
N ARG A 2 26.32 -0.75 9.93
CA ARG A 2 25.48 -1.76 10.61
C ARG A 2 24.04 -1.29 10.88
N ASP A 3 23.84 -0.03 11.25
CA ASP A 3 22.48 0.51 11.53
C ASP A 3 21.58 0.57 10.29
N VAL A 4 22.17 0.74 9.10
CA VAL A 4 21.42 0.75 7.83
C VAL A 4 20.95 -0.67 7.48
N MET A 5 21.77 -1.69 7.75
CA MET A 5 21.36 -3.10 7.56
C MET A 5 20.27 -3.52 8.55
N LEU A 6 20.37 -3.11 9.82
CA LEU A 6 19.33 -3.42 10.81
C LEU A 6 17.99 -2.76 10.45
N LYS A 7 18.00 -1.47 10.07
CA LYS A 7 16.79 -0.78 9.60
C LYS A 7 16.22 -1.41 8.32
N SER A 8 17.07 -1.88 7.40
CA SER A 8 16.65 -2.62 6.20
C SER A 8 15.96 -3.95 6.52
N GLY A 9 16.49 -4.70 7.50
CA GLY A 9 15.90 -5.98 7.95
C GLY A 9 14.51 -5.81 8.57
N TYR A 10 14.33 -4.83 9.46
CA TYR A 10 13.02 -4.54 10.05
C TYR A 10 12.00 -4.06 9.01
N SER A 11 12.44 -3.24 8.05
CA SER A 11 11.54 -2.72 7.01
C SER A 11 11.13 -3.79 5.99
N THR A 12 12.04 -4.64 5.56
CA THR A 12 11.71 -5.66 4.55
C THR A 12 10.92 -6.85 5.09
N ARG A 13 10.71 -6.95 6.41
CA ARG A 13 10.01 -8.06 7.09
C ARG A 13 8.63 -8.34 6.50
N ASN A 14 7.89 -7.30 6.11
CA ASN A 14 6.53 -7.45 5.60
C ASN A 14 6.47 -7.64 4.07
N HIS A 15 7.57 -7.50 3.33
CA HIS A 15 7.56 -7.50 1.85
C HIS A 15 7.17 -8.86 1.24
N LYS A 16 7.11 -9.93 2.04
CA LYS A 16 6.61 -11.24 1.62
C LYS A 16 5.09 -11.40 1.78
N TYR A 17 4.41 -10.45 2.42
CA TYR A 17 2.98 -10.56 2.79
C TYR A 17 2.08 -10.93 1.61
N TRP A 18 2.12 -10.16 0.52
CA TRP A 18 1.30 -10.40 -0.66
C TRP A 18 1.72 -11.66 -1.43
N ARG A 19 3.03 -11.83 -1.62
CA ARG A 19 3.58 -13.01 -2.30
C ARG A 19 3.18 -14.32 -1.61
N SER A 20 3.19 -14.35 -0.27
CA SER A 20 2.77 -15.51 0.52
C SER A 20 1.28 -15.85 0.40
N ARG A 21 0.46 -14.91 -0.08
CA ARG A 21 -1.00 -15.06 -0.28
C ARG A 21 -1.37 -15.21 -1.75
N GLY A 22 -0.39 -15.38 -2.64
CA GLY A 22 -0.62 -15.49 -4.08
C GLY A 22 -1.07 -14.18 -4.75
N VAL A 23 -0.98 -13.04 -4.07
CA VAL A 23 -1.38 -11.73 -4.61
C VAL A 23 -0.22 -11.14 -5.42
N LYS A 24 -0.49 -10.82 -6.68
CA LYS A 24 0.46 -10.18 -7.60
C LYS A 24 0.66 -8.71 -7.25
N GLY A 25 1.82 -8.14 -7.59
CA GLY A 25 2.10 -6.74 -7.35
C GLY A 25 3.54 -6.33 -7.60
N PRO A 26 3.82 -5.01 -7.57
CA PRO A 26 5.17 -4.48 -7.74
C PRO A 26 6.07 -4.86 -6.56
N LYS A 27 7.36 -5.08 -6.84
CA LYS A 27 8.34 -5.38 -5.79
C LYS A 27 8.61 -4.12 -4.95
N PRO A 28 8.45 -4.15 -3.62
CA PRO A 28 8.72 -2.99 -2.77
C PRO A 28 10.22 -2.74 -2.60
N TRP A 29 10.61 -1.46 -2.54
CA TRP A 29 11.95 -1.03 -2.14
C TRP A 29 12.12 -1.08 -0.62
N PRO A 30 13.31 -1.43 -0.10
CA PRO A 30 13.58 -1.31 1.34
C PRO A 30 13.27 0.10 1.87
N LEU A 31 12.76 0.20 3.10
CA LEU A 31 12.39 1.42 3.84
C LEU A 31 11.16 2.19 3.31
N ILE A 32 10.97 2.29 2.00
CA ILE A 32 9.97 3.16 1.37
C ILE A 32 8.79 2.38 0.76
N GLY A 33 8.96 1.08 0.50
CA GLY A 33 7.95 0.27 -0.16
C GLY A 33 7.77 0.68 -1.63
N ASN A 34 6.54 0.91 -2.06
CA ASN A 34 6.19 1.38 -3.40
C ASN A 34 5.87 2.90 -3.45
N LEU A 35 5.99 3.62 -2.32
CA LEU A 35 5.63 5.04 -2.22
C LEU A 35 6.41 5.94 -3.19
N TYR A 36 7.63 5.57 -3.56
CA TYR A 36 8.46 6.35 -4.49
C TYR A 36 7.76 6.62 -5.83
N GLN A 37 6.85 5.73 -6.26
CA GLN A 37 6.14 5.87 -7.53
C GLN A 37 5.11 7.01 -7.51
N VAL A 38 4.65 7.41 -6.33
CA VAL A 38 3.73 8.56 -6.14
C VAL A 38 4.45 9.90 -6.33
N PHE A 39 5.75 9.96 -6.05
CA PHE A 39 6.57 11.16 -6.29
C PHE A 39 6.93 11.32 -7.78
N LEU A 40 6.95 10.23 -8.54
CA LEU A 40 7.31 10.23 -9.96
C LEU A 40 6.12 10.49 -10.88
N LYS A 41 4.93 10.00 -10.53
CA LYS A 41 3.74 10.07 -11.36
C LYS A 41 2.48 10.25 -10.51
N PRO A 42 1.42 10.87 -11.04
CA PRO A 42 0.13 10.90 -10.38
C PRO A 42 -0.36 9.49 -10.00
N ARG A 43 -0.98 9.35 -8.82
CA ARG A 43 -1.47 8.05 -8.31
C ARG A 43 -2.40 7.33 -9.29
N CYS A 44 -3.25 8.06 -10.00
CA CYS A 44 -4.17 7.49 -11.00
C CYS A 44 -3.43 6.83 -12.17
N VAL A 45 -2.37 7.47 -12.69
CA VAL A 45 -1.56 6.96 -13.80
C VAL A 45 -0.81 5.71 -13.37
N TYR A 46 -0.21 5.75 -12.18
CA TYR A 46 0.49 4.61 -11.60
C TYR A 46 -0.46 3.44 -11.29
N GLY A 47 -1.63 3.74 -10.71
CA GLY A 47 -2.66 2.75 -10.43
C GLY A 47 -3.20 2.09 -11.70
N LEU A 48 -3.39 2.85 -12.77
CA LEU A 48 -3.80 2.32 -14.08
C LEU A 48 -2.71 1.42 -14.69
N HIS A 49 -1.44 1.79 -14.58
CA HIS A 49 -0.34 0.94 -15.01
C HIS A 49 -0.34 -0.40 -14.27
N ASN A 50 -0.41 -0.36 -12.93
CA ASN A 50 -0.46 -1.58 -12.13
C ASN A 50 -1.70 -2.44 -12.42
N TYR A 51 -2.86 -1.81 -12.61
CA TYR A 51 -4.08 -2.51 -13.02
C TYR A 51 -3.86 -3.29 -14.33
N LYS A 52 -3.24 -2.64 -15.32
CA LYS A 52 -2.92 -3.28 -16.61
C LYS A 52 -1.87 -4.40 -16.48
N THR A 53 -0.92 -4.26 -15.56
CA THR A 53 0.19 -5.21 -15.40
C THR A 53 -0.14 -6.41 -14.50
N TYR A 54 -0.85 -6.18 -13.39
CA TYR A 54 -1.10 -7.19 -12.35
C TYR A 54 -2.57 -7.65 -12.31
N GLY A 55 -3.47 -6.92 -12.95
CA GLY A 55 -4.90 -7.21 -13.03
C GLY A 55 -5.76 -6.38 -12.09
N LYS A 56 -7.05 -6.75 -12.01
CA LYS A 56 -8.06 -6.04 -11.20
C LYS A 56 -7.78 -6.05 -9.69
N ILE A 57 -6.99 -7.01 -9.21
CA ILE A 57 -6.62 -7.13 -7.80
C ILE A 57 -5.10 -7.25 -7.73
N TYR A 58 -4.46 -6.31 -7.03
CA TYR A 58 -3.02 -6.35 -6.82
C TYR A 58 -2.65 -5.75 -5.47
N GLY A 59 -1.57 -6.26 -4.88
CA GLY A 59 -1.03 -5.80 -3.61
C GLY A 59 0.19 -4.92 -3.83
N TYR A 60 0.34 -3.87 -3.02
CA TYR A 60 1.54 -3.05 -2.97
C TYR A 60 1.83 -2.66 -1.52
N PHE A 61 2.88 -1.87 -1.28
CA PHE A 61 3.25 -1.42 0.05
C PHE A 61 3.38 0.10 0.13
N ASP A 62 2.68 0.70 1.09
CA ASP A 62 2.93 2.07 1.50
C ASP A 62 3.90 2.06 2.69
N GLY A 63 5.19 2.31 2.44
CA GLY A 63 6.24 2.01 3.41
C GLY A 63 6.29 0.51 3.69
N ASN A 64 6.03 0.11 4.94
CA ASN A 64 5.94 -1.30 5.34
C ASN A 64 4.49 -1.81 5.49
N LYS A 65 3.49 -0.96 5.20
CA LYS A 65 2.06 -1.32 5.32
C LYS A 65 1.60 -2.02 4.03
N PRO A 66 1.10 -3.26 4.09
CA PRO A 66 0.53 -3.91 2.91
C PRO A 66 -0.80 -3.24 2.53
N VAL A 67 -0.95 -2.86 1.27
CA VAL A 67 -2.17 -2.26 0.72
C VAL A 67 -2.67 -3.09 -0.45
N LEU A 68 -3.98 -3.31 -0.51
CA LEU A 68 -4.64 -4.05 -1.59
C LEU A 68 -5.44 -3.08 -2.45
N SER A 69 -5.16 -3.06 -3.75
CA SER A 69 -5.99 -2.39 -4.73
C SER A 69 -7.04 -3.37 -5.26
N VAL A 70 -8.30 -2.95 -5.25
CA VAL A 70 -9.44 -3.75 -5.68
C VAL A 70 -10.23 -2.97 -6.73
N ALA A 71 -10.33 -3.54 -7.93
CA ALA A 71 -11.09 -3.02 -9.06
C ALA A 71 -12.16 -4.02 -9.55
N GLU A 72 -12.61 -4.92 -8.68
CA GLU A 72 -13.69 -5.88 -8.95
C GLU A 72 -15.02 -5.37 -8.36
N PRO A 73 -16.07 -5.10 -9.17
CA PRO A 73 -17.30 -4.47 -8.71
C PRO A 73 -18.01 -5.19 -7.56
N GLU A 74 -18.02 -6.52 -7.55
CA GLU A 74 -18.67 -7.30 -6.49
C GLU A 74 -17.96 -7.08 -5.15
N LEU A 75 -16.63 -7.15 -5.13
CA LEU A 75 -15.83 -6.89 -3.94
C LEU A 75 -15.94 -5.44 -3.48
N ILE A 76 -15.97 -4.47 -4.42
CA ILE A 76 -16.17 -3.06 -4.09
C ILE A 76 -17.53 -2.85 -3.42
N ARG A 77 -18.59 -3.48 -3.94
CA ARG A 77 -19.93 -3.44 -3.33
C ARG A 77 -19.90 -4.04 -1.92
N ASP A 78 -19.22 -5.16 -1.75
CA ASP A 78 -19.12 -5.80 -0.44
C ASP A 78 -18.39 -4.88 0.56
N ILE A 79 -17.25 -4.32 0.17
CA ILE A 79 -16.44 -3.41 1.02
C ILE A 79 -17.17 -2.10 1.33
N LEU A 80 -17.73 -1.44 0.32
CA LEU A 80 -18.26 -0.08 0.44
C LEU A 80 -19.75 -0.02 0.83
N VAL A 81 -20.49 -1.13 0.73
CA VAL A 81 -21.93 -1.16 1.03
C VAL A 81 -22.25 -2.17 2.11
N LYS A 82 -21.99 -3.47 1.87
CA LYS A 82 -22.41 -4.52 2.81
C LYS A 82 -21.63 -4.46 4.13
N ASP A 83 -20.32 -4.34 4.02
CA ASP A 83 -19.37 -4.39 5.14
C ASP A 83 -18.77 -3.03 5.45
N PHE A 84 -19.38 -1.92 5.00
CA PHE A 84 -18.85 -0.56 5.18
C PHE A 84 -18.45 -0.26 6.64
N HIS A 85 -19.24 -0.74 7.60
CA HIS A 85 -18.97 -0.59 9.04
C HIS A 85 -17.62 -1.17 9.50
N LYS A 86 -17.04 -2.12 8.76
CA LYS A 86 -15.71 -2.71 9.01
C LYS A 86 -14.56 -1.89 8.41
N PHE A 87 -14.87 -0.94 7.53
CA PHE A 87 -13.90 -0.15 6.74
C PHE A 87 -14.04 1.37 6.98
N VAL A 88 -14.49 1.77 8.17
CA VAL A 88 -14.72 3.18 8.53
C VAL A 88 -13.43 3.99 8.70
N ASP A 89 -12.32 3.33 9.02
CA ASP A 89 -11.03 3.99 9.22
C ASP A 89 -10.45 4.50 7.90
N ARG A 90 -10.28 5.83 7.81
CA ARG A 90 -9.57 6.45 6.70
C ARG A 90 -8.07 6.41 6.99
N VAL A 91 -7.29 5.89 6.05
CA VAL A 91 -5.83 5.84 6.17
C VAL A 91 -5.26 7.26 6.19
N GLY A 92 -4.92 7.75 7.39
CA GLY A 92 -4.04 8.90 7.53
C GLY A 92 -2.62 8.51 7.10
N ILE A 93 -1.94 9.41 6.38
CA ILE A 93 -0.49 9.28 6.14
C ILE A 93 0.21 9.57 7.47
N SER A 94 0.24 8.60 8.39
CA SER A 94 1.07 8.70 9.60
C SER A 94 2.52 8.50 9.19
N LEU A 95 3.21 9.60 8.92
CA LEU A 95 4.67 9.66 8.75
C LEU A 95 5.42 9.49 10.08
N GLY A 96 4.73 9.09 11.17
CA GLY A 96 5.31 8.92 12.49
C GLY A 96 5.64 10.23 13.22
N HIS A 97 5.18 11.39 12.70
CA HIS A 97 5.39 12.68 13.33
C HIS A 97 4.04 13.38 13.62
N PRO A 98 3.80 13.87 14.86
CA PRO A 98 2.50 14.43 15.28
C PRO A 98 1.97 15.60 14.42
N ILE A 99 2.88 16.33 13.77
CA ILE A 99 2.54 17.48 12.90
C ILE A 99 1.68 17.06 11.70
N PHE A 100 1.88 15.85 11.15
CA PHE A 100 1.13 15.39 9.98
C PHE A 100 -0.21 14.75 10.33
N GLU A 101 -0.49 14.49 11.61
CA GLU A 101 -1.76 13.92 12.06
C GLU A 101 -2.87 14.98 12.17
N ARG A 102 -2.50 16.26 12.32
CA ARG A 102 -3.46 17.38 12.49
C ARG A 102 -3.80 18.11 11.20
N SER A 103 -3.16 17.78 10.07
CA SER A 103 -3.25 18.58 8.84
C SER A 103 -4.28 18.08 7.82
N LEU A 104 -4.98 16.96 8.08
CA LEU A 104 -5.90 16.34 7.11
C LEU A 104 -7.28 16.03 7.71
N LEU A 105 -7.77 16.93 8.57
CA LEU A 105 -9.20 17.08 8.86
C LEU A 105 -9.78 18.16 7.94
#